data_AF-A0A0N7KKE4-F1
#
_entry.id   AF-A0A0N7KKE4-F1
#
_cell.length_a   1.000
_cell.length_b   1.000
_cell.length_c   1.000
_cell.angle_alpha   90.00
_cell.angle_beta   90.00
_cell.angle_gamma   90.00
#
_symmetry.space_group_name_H-M   'P 1'
#
loop_
_entity.id
_entity.type
_entity.pdbx_description
1 polymer ?
#
loop_
_entity_poly.entity_id
_entity_poly.type
_entity_poly.pdbx_seq_one_letter_code
_entity_poly.pdbx_strand_id
1 'polypeptide(L)' 'TEQKALADLRRINLDGLRWCVFDAKGQVLGRLASQIAVVLQGKDKPTYAPHVENRDMCVVLNG' A
#
# COMPACT_ATOMS: atom_id res chain seq x y z
N THR A 1 24.99 -18.23 11.69
CA THR A 1 24.55 -18.60 10.33
C THR A 1 23.39 -17.73 9.83
N GLU A 2 22.57 -17.15 10.72
CA GLU A 2 21.50 -16.20 10.37
C GLU A 2 21.98 -14.76 10.12
N GLN A 3 22.93 -14.28 10.93
CA GLN A 3 23.45 -12.89 10.86
C GLN A 3 24.23 -12.57 9.57
N LYS A 4 24.80 -13.59 8.91
CA LYS A 4 25.50 -13.43 7.63
C LYS A 4 24.50 -13.24 6.47
N ALA A 5 23.32 -13.85 6.56
CA ALA A 5 22.26 -13.71 5.55
C ALA A 5 21.58 -12.32 5.59
N LEU A 6 21.46 -11.73 6.79
CA LEU A 6 20.92 -10.38 6.96
C LEU A 6 21.92 -9.27 6.55
N ALA A 7 23.22 -9.58 6.49
CA ALA A 7 24.26 -8.62 6.12
C ALA A 7 24.28 -8.30 4.60
N ASP A 8 23.82 -9.24 3.77
CA ASP A 8 23.73 -9.07 2.31
C ASP A 8 22.41 -8.43 1.85
N LEU A 9 21.48 -8.19 2.79
CA LEU A 9 20.21 -7.53 2.50
C LEU A 9 20.47 -6.03 2.26
N ARG A 10 20.36 -5.60 0.99
CA ARG A 10 20.34 -4.17 0.64
C ARG A 10 19.23 -3.49 1.44
N ARG A 11 19.56 -2.44 2.20
CA ARG A 11 18.55 -1.53 2.75
C ARG A 11 17.82 -0.90 1.58
N ILE A 12 16.58 -1.32 1.34
CA ILE A 12 15.67 -0.63 0.45
C ILE A 12 15.06 0.49 1.28
N ASN A 13 15.20 1.75 0.82
CA ASN A 13 14.50 2.86 1.45
C ASN A 13 13.00 2.72 1.12
N LEU A 14 12.17 2.55 2.16
CA LEU A 14 10.71 2.40 2.07
C LEU A 14 9.97 3.68 2.52
N ASP A 15 10.66 4.80 2.66
CA ASP A 15 10.10 6.07 3.12
C ASP A 15 8.90 6.46 2.23
N GLY A 16 7.74 6.62 2.86
CA GLY A 16 6.49 6.98 2.19
C GLY A 16 5.63 5.82 1.68
N LEU A 17 6.07 4.56 1.83
CA LEU A 17 5.24 3.38 1.61
C LEU A 17 4.33 3.14 2.82
N ARG A 18 3.03 3.35 2.67
CA ARG A 18 2.04 3.07 3.70
C ARG A 18 1.32 1.75 3.40
N TRP A 19 1.03 1.02 4.47
CA TRP A 19 0.21 -0.18 4.43
C TRP A 19 -1.18 0.16 4.95
N CYS A 20 -2.20 -0.08 4.13
CA CYS A 20 -3.59 0.18 4.44
C CYS A 20 -4.35 -1.14 4.55
N VAL A 21 -5.15 -1.31 5.60
CA VAL A 21 -6.00 -2.48 5.81
C VAL A 21 -7.46 -2.07 5.66
N PHE A 22 -8.22 -2.80 4.85
CA PHE A 22 -9.65 -2.57 4.60
C PHE A 22 -10.45 -3.79 5.01
N ASP A 23 -11.47 -3.61 5.87
CA ASP A 23 -12.46 -4.66 6.13
C ASP A 23 -13.62 -4.52 5.14
N ALA A 24 -13.85 -5.57 4.36
CA ALA A 24 -14.90 -5.63 3.36
C ALA A 24 -16.27 -6.00 3.93
N LYS A 25 -16.38 -6.38 5.21
CA LYS A 25 -17.64 -6.83 5.80
C LYS A 25 -18.72 -5.76 5.71
N GLY A 26 -19.85 -6.11 5.12
CA GLY A 26 -21.00 -5.22 4.95
C GLY A 26 -20.78 -4.05 3.98
N GLN A 27 -19.63 -4.01 3.28
CA GLN A 27 -19.34 -2.96 2.31
C GLN A 27 -19.90 -3.28 0.94
N VAL A 28 -20.36 -2.24 0.23
CA VAL A 28 -20.75 -2.38 -1.18
C VAL A 28 -19.49 -2.48 -2.02
N LEU A 29 -19.33 -3.61 -2.73
CA LEU A 29 -18.13 -3.93 -3.52
C LEU A 29 -17.63 -2.76 -4.37
N GLY A 30 -18.52 -2.16 -5.17
CA GLY A 30 -18.14 -1.05 -6.05
C GLY A 30 -17.62 0.18 -5.31
N ARG A 31 -18.22 0.53 -4.17
CA ARG A 31 -17.79 1.68 -3.36
C ARG A 31 -16.42 1.43 -2.74
N LEU A 32 -16.24 0.24 -2.15
CA LEU A 32 -14.97 -0.16 -1.55
C LEU A 32 -13.86 -0.21 -2.60
N ALA A 33 -14.12 -0.82 -3.76
CA ALA A 33 -13.16 -0.90 -4.86
C ALA A 33 -12.74 0.48 -5.37
N SER A 34 -13.69 1.42 -5.54
CA SER A 34 -13.36 2.79 -5.95
C SER A 34 -12.47 3.51 -4.93
N GLN A 35 -12.72 3.33 -3.63
CA GLN A 35 -11.89 3.92 -2.58
C GLN A 35 -10.48 3.33 -2.56
N ILE A 36 -10.37 2.00 -2.63
CA ILE A 36 -9.07 1.31 -2.68
C ILE A 36 -8.28 1.75 -3.92
N ALA A 37 -8.94 1.91 -5.06
CA ALA A 37 -8.30 2.35 -6.30
C ALA A 37 -7.65 3.75 -6.16
N VAL A 38 -8.25 4.67 -5.38
CA VAL A 38 -7.66 5.99 -5.12
C VAL A 38 -6.34 5.84 -4.35
N VAL A 39 -6.33 5.00 -3.31
CA VAL A 39 -5.15 4.74 -2.48
C VAL A 39 -4.04 4.03 -3.26
N LEU A 40 -4.40 3.01 -4.06
CA LEU A 40 -3.43 2.32 -4.93
C LEU A 40 -2.82 3.23 -5.98
N GLN A 41 -3.53 4.25 -6.43
CA GLN A 41 -3.01 5.27 -7.35
C GLN A 41 -2.22 6.38 -6.61
N GLY A 42 -2.22 6.39 -5.27
CA GLY A 42 -1.63 7.45 -4.46
C GLY A 42 -2.36 8.79 -4.56
N LYS A 43 -3.56 8.81 -5.17
CA LYS A 43 -4.36 10.03 -5.42
C LYS A 43 -4.92 10.65 -4.15
N ASP A 44 -4.88 9.93 -3.03
CA ASP A 44 -5.23 10.47 -1.71
C ASP A 44 -4.08 11.26 -1.06
N LYS A 45 -2.85 11.18 -1.61
CA LYS A 45 -1.70 11.94 -1.12
C LYS A 45 -1.62 13.31 -1.81
N PRO A 46 -1.28 14.39 -1.07
CA PRO A 46 -1.07 15.71 -1.67
C PRO A 46 0.14 15.75 -2.61
N THR A 47 1.04 14.77 -2.52
CA THR A 47 2.22 14.62 -3.38
C THR A 47 1.94 13.82 -4.65
N TYR A 48 0.68 13.53 -4.98
CA TYR A 48 0.33 12.78 -6.18
C TYR A 48 0.84 13.49 -7.43
N ALA A 49 1.65 12.77 -8.21
CA ALA A 49 2.05 13.17 -9.54
C ALA A 49 1.90 11.95 -10.47
N PRO A 50 1.27 12.08 -11.65
CA PRO A 50 0.97 10.93 -12.52
C PRO A 50 2.17 10.11 -12.98
N HIS A 51 3.37 10.70 -12.95
CA HIS A 51 4.63 10.09 -13.37
C HIS A 51 5.47 9.57 -12.19
N VAL A 52 4.99 9.75 -10.95
CA VAL A 52 5.71 9.38 -9.73
C VAL A 52 5.08 8.13 -9.12
N GLU A 53 5.90 7.13 -8.87
CA GLU A 53 5.50 5.84 -8.30
C GLU A 53 5.47 5.91 -6.76
N ASN A 54 4.38 6.47 -6.20
CA ASN A 54 4.17 6.58 -4.75
C ASN A 54 3.00 5.72 -4.24
N ARG A 55 2.77 4.57 -4.89
CA ARG A 55 1.63 3.69 -4.61
C ARG A 55 1.78 2.98 -3.27
N ASP A 56 0.68 2.91 -2.54
CA ASP A 56 0.61 2.22 -1.25
C ASP A 56 0.14 0.77 -1.39
N MET A 57 0.38 -0.03 -0.35
CA MET A 57 -0.06 -1.41 -0.27
C MET A 57 -1.42 -1.48 0.43
N CYS A 58 -2.39 -2.14 -0.19
CA CYS A 58 -3.73 -2.34 0.37
C CYS A 58 -3.96 -3.83 0.66
N VAL A 59 -4.29 -4.18 1.90
CA VAL A 59 -4.70 -5.52 2.32
C VAL A 59 -6.20 -5.48 2.60
N VAL A 60 -6.95 -6.37 1.95
CA VAL A 60 -8.40 -6.49 2.18
C VAL A 60 -8.67 -7.73 3.00
N LEU A 61 -9.40 -7.55 4.09
CA LEU A 61 -9.88 -8.61 4.96
C LEU A 61 -11.40 -8.76 4.79
N ASN A 62 -11.91 -9.94 5.08
CA ASN A 62 -13.34 -10.20 5.14
C ASN A 62 -13.69 -10.65 6.55
N GLY A 63 -14.20 -9.72 7.36
CA GLY A 63 -14.56 -9.94 8.76
C GLY A 63 -15.88 -10.65 8.99
#